data_AF-A0A7W1J6K5-F1
#
_entry.id   AF-A0A7W1J6K5-F1
#
_cell.length_a   1.000
_cell.length_b   1.000
_cell.length_c   1.000
_cell.angle_alpha   90.00
_cell.angle_beta   90.00
_cell.angle_gamma   90.00
#
_symmetry.space_group_name_H-M   'P 1'
#
loop_
_entity.id
_entity.type
_entity.pdbx_description
1 polymer ?
#
loop_
_entity_poly.entity_id
_entity_poly.type
_entity_poly.pdbx_seq_one_letter_code
_entity_poly.pdbx_strand_id
1 'polypeptide(L)'
;QDFPKHRGKGYGEMGIIAHALAHSRLLKEATHVFKITGRYFVANAASLVRCVDEADPVPDIVCDLRENLTIADSRWFAGTLAFFREHLVPQREMIDDTVDIFFEHALARAVHSAMATGMGWRLPAASARLVGITATTNLPIAIGPGKRIRHRMKNWLFRY
;
A
#
# COMPACT_ATOMS: atom_id res chain seq x y z
N GLN A 1 -2.71 13.69 -17.10
CA GLN A 1 -2.14 12.44 -17.65
C GLN A 1 -3.13 11.92 -18.67
N ASP A 2 -2.67 11.64 -19.88
CA ASP A 2 -3.47 10.98 -20.90
C ASP A 2 -2.96 9.54 -21.01
N PHE A 3 -3.83 8.56 -20.76
CA PHE A 3 -3.54 7.14 -20.89
C PHE A 3 -4.82 6.43 -21.32
N PRO A 4 -4.71 5.25 -21.96
CA PRO A 4 -5.88 4.58 -22.51
C PRO A 4 -6.95 4.33 -21.44
N LYS A 5 -8.21 4.71 -21.71
CA LYS A 5 -9.31 4.65 -20.72
C LYS A 5 -9.50 3.25 -20.13
N HIS A 6 -9.16 2.18 -20.86
CA HIS A 6 -9.24 0.79 -20.40
C HIS A 6 -8.30 0.47 -19.23
N ARG A 7 -7.20 1.21 -19.08
CA ARG A 7 -6.20 0.99 -18.03
C ARG A 7 -6.66 1.41 -16.64
N GLY A 8 -7.78 2.12 -16.54
CA GLY A 8 -8.43 2.35 -15.26
C GLY A 8 -7.70 3.30 -14.31
N LYS A 9 -8.25 3.43 -13.10
CA LYS A 9 -7.74 4.37 -12.08
C LYS A 9 -6.39 3.93 -11.53
N GLY A 10 -6.18 2.62 -11.39
CA GLY A 10 -4.95 2.05 -10.85
C GLY A 10 -3.71 2.44 -11.67
N TYR A 11 -3.83 2.46 -12.99
CA TYR A 11 -2.75 2.85 -13.89
C TYR A 11 -2.38 4.34 -13.76
N GLY A 12 -3.39 5.18 -13.51
CA GLY A 12 -3.21 6.59 -13.19
C GLY A 12 -2.54 6.80 -11.82
N GLU A 13 -2.98 6.08 -10.77
CA GLU A 13 -2.33 6.12 -9.45
C GLU A 13 -0.85 5.74 -9.54
N MET A 14 -0.52 4.69 -10.29
CA MET A 14 0.87 4.29 -10.52
C MET A 14 1.66 5.37 -11.28
N GLY A 15 1.04 6.05 -12.24
CA GLY A 15 1.64 7.18 -12.94
C GLY A 15 1.96 8.36 -12.02
N ILE A 16 1.08 8.66 -11.07
CA ILE A 16 1.33 9.72 -10.06
C ILE A 16 2.51 9.33 -9.17
N ILE A 17 2.56 8.08 -8.71
CA ILE A 17 3.68 7.55 -7.90
C ILE A 17 4.99 7.67 -8.68
N ALA A 18 5.04 7.18 -9.91
CA ALA A 18 6.22 7.24 -10.77
C ALA A 18 6.68 8.69 -11.00
N HIS A 19 5.74 9.59 -11.28
CA HIS A 19 6.05 11.02 -11.46
C HIS A 19 6.62 11.64 -10.17
N ALA A 20 6.01 11.36 -9.02
CA ALA A 20 6.49 11.86 -7.73
C ALA A 20 7.91 11.36 -7.42
N LEU A 21 8.20 10.07 -7.64
CA LEU A 21 9.52 9.48 -7.39
C LEU A 21 10.62 10.09 -8.27
N ALA A 22 10.29 10.52 -9.49
CA ALA A 22 11.23 11.14 -10.42
C ALA A 22 11.48 12.63 -10.10
N HIS A 23 10.46 13.37 -9.69
CA HIS A 23 10.51 14.84 -9.63
C HIS A 23 10.49 15.44 -8.23
N SER A 24 9.95 14.73 -7.23
CA SER A 24 9.84 15.25 -5.86
C SER A 24 11.21 15.34 -5.20
N ARG A 25 11.59 16.54 -4.72
CA ARG A 25 12.79 16.72 -3.90
C ARG A 25 12.64 16.04 -2.55
N LEU A 26 11.45 16.12 -1.94
CA LEU A 26 11.15 15.50 -0.65
C LEU A 26 11.35 13.97 -0.69
N LEU A 27 10.92 13.31 -1.77
CA LEU A 27 11.08 11.86 -1.88
C LEU A 27 12.52 11.42 -2.14
N LYS A 28 13.40 12.29 -2.65
CA LYS A 28 14.81 11.92 -2.90
C LYS A 28 15.61 11.73 -1.61
N GLU A 29 15.20 12.39 -0.54
CA GLU A 29 15.85 12.36 0.77
C GLU A 29 15.17 11.38 1.73
N ALA A 30 14.03 10.82 1.35
CA ALA A 30 13.28 9.89 2.18
C ALA A 30 13.88 8.47 2.13
N THR A 31 14.00 7.82 3.28
CA THR A 31 14.30 6.38 3.36
C THR A 31 13.06 5.55 3.03
N HIS A 32 11.93 5.94 3.62
CA HIS A 32 10.63 5.30 3.48
C HIS A 32 9.58 6.27 2.99
N VAL A 33 8.72 5.78 2.10
CA VAL A 33 7.62 6.53 1.52
C VAL A 33 6.31 5.89 1.95
N PHE A 34 5.41 6.73 2.49
CA PHE A 34 4.08 6.33 2.89
C PHE A 34 3.07 6.78 1.83
N LYS A 35 2.42 5.83 1.17
CA LYS A 35 1.30 6.12 0.27
C LYS A 35 0.02 6.05 1.07
N ILE A 36 -0.78 7.11 0.98
CA ILE A 36 -2.15 7.15 1.47
C ILE A 36 -3.07 7.50 0.29
N THR A 37 -4.22 6.85 0.18
CA THR A 37 -5.22 7.25 -0.82
C THR A 37 -5.78 8.64 -0.50
N GLY A 38 -5.89 9.49 -1.51
CA GLY A 38 -6.47 10.83 -1.36
C GLY A 38 -7.96 10.84 -0.99
N ARG A 39 -8.62 9.68 -0.92
CA ARG A 39 -10.05 9.56 -0.59
C ARG A 39 -10.33 9.49 0.92
N TYR A 40 -9.37 9.06 1.72
CA TYR A 40 -9.60 8.77 3.14
C TYR A 40 -8.57 9.47 4.02
N PHE A 41 -9.03 10.01 5.13
CA PHE A 41 -8.15 10.53 6.17
C PHE A 41 -7.68 9.37 7.07
N VAL A 42 -6.37 9.23 7.26
CA VAL A 42 -5.79 8.22 8.16
C VAL A 42 -5.57 8.86 9.53
N ALA A 43 -6.56 8.72 10.43
CA ALA A 43 -6.57 9.41 11.72
C ALA A 43 -5.42 9.02 12.67
N ASN A 44 -4.78 7.88 12.44
CA ASN A 44 -3.62 7.42 13.20
C ASN A 44 -2.33 7.36 12.38
N ALA A 45 -2.18 8.19 11.34
CA ALA A 45 -1.00 8.20 10.47
C ALA A 45 0.31 8.30 11.26
N ALA A 46 0.40 9.21 12.24
CA ALA A 46 1.59 9.36 13.08
C ALA A 46 1.95 8.10 13.88
N SER A 47 0.95 7.32 14.30
CA SER A 47 1.18 6.04 14.97
C SER A 47 1.69 4.98 13.99
N LEU A 48 1.17 4.97 12.76
CA LEU A 48 1.63 4.02 11.73
C LEU A 48 3.07 4.28 11.33
N VAL A 49 3.44 5.56 11.12
CA VAL A 49 4.82 5.96 10.81
C VAL A 49 5.77 5.52 11.92
N ARG A 50 5.44 5.87 13.17
CA ARG A 50 6.24 5.48 14.33
C ARG A 50 6.43 3.97 14.45
N CYS A 51 5.40 3.17 14.18
CA CYS A 51 5.52 1.71 14.20
C CYS A 51 6.48 1.15 13.14
N VAL A 52 6.68 1.86 12.03
CA VAL A 52 7.69 1.48 11.03
C VAL A 52 9.07 1.92 11.50
N ASP A 53 9.20 3.14 12.03
CA ASP A 53 10.48 3.69 12.48
C ASP A 53 11.05 2.95 13.70
N GLU A 54 10.18 2.51 14.63
CA GLU A 54 10.57 1.77 15.85
C GLU A 54 10.71 0.25 15.61
N ALA A 55 10.45 -0.22 14.39
CA ALA A 55 10.57 -1.64 14.07
C ALA A 55 12.06 -2.05 13.97
N ASP A 56 12.39 -3.20 14.55
CA ASP A 56 13.73 -3.78 14.44
C ASP A 56 13.67 -5.19 13.81
N PRO A 57 14.38 -5.44 12.68
CA PRO A 57 14.84 -4.42 11.74
C PRO A 57 13.67 -3.60 11.17
N VAL A 58 13.98 -2.39 10.68
CA VAL A 58 13.01 -1.56 9.95
C VAL A 58 12.63 -2.29 8.66
N PRO A 59 11.33 -2.55 8.40
CA PRO A 59 10.92 -3.29 7.23
C PRO A 59 11.09 -2.48 5.96
N ASP A 60 11.47 -3.14 4.86
CA ASP A 60 11.50 -2.52 3.54
C ASP A 60 10.11 -2.19 3.02
N ILE A 61 9.10 -2.97 3.44
CA ILE A 61 7.73 -2.90 2.91
C ILE A 61 6.73 -3.17 4.04
N VAL A 62 5.70 -2.33 4.11
CA VAL A 62 4.60 -2.47 5.06
C VAL A 62 3.26 -2.40 4.35
N CYS A 63 2.57 -3.52 4.25
CA CYS A 63 1.26 -3.62 3.59
C CYS A 63 0.46 -4.83 4.10
N ASP A 64 -0.88 -4.74 4.11
CA ASP A 64 -1.77 -5.87 4.41
C ASP A 64 -2.08 -6.65 3.13
N LEU A 65 -1.45 -7.81 2.98
CA LEU A 65 -1.78 -8.79 1.96
C LEU A 65 -3.04 -9.58 2.37
N ARG A 66 -3.96 -9.75 1.41
CA ARG A 66 -5.31 -10.30 1.56
C ARG A 66 -5.56 -11.32 0.46
N GLU A 67 -6.62 -12.10 0.64
CA GLU A 67 -7.11 -13.08 -0.36
C GLU A 67 -6.00 -14.04 -0.81
N ASN A 68 -5.47 -14.84 0.12
CA ASN A 68 -4.35 -15.75 -0.15
C ASN A 68 -3.12 -15.04 -0.75
N LEU A 69 -2.87 -13.81 -0.28
CA LEU A 69 -1.75 -12.95 -0.67
C LEU A 69 -1.80 -12.44 -2.12
N THR A 70 -2.93 -12.57 -2.82
CA THR A 70 -3.05 -12.11 -4.22
C THR A 70 -3.40 -10.63 -4.34
N ILE A 71 -3.90 -10.01 -3.26
CA ILE A 71 -4.37 -8.61 -3.23
C ILE A 71 -3.74 -7.87 -2.06
N ALA A 72 -3.27 -6.65 -2.28
CA ALA A 72 -2.74 -5.77 -1.25
C ALA A 72 -3.75 -4.69 -0.82
N ASP A 73 -3.69 -4.19 0.41
CA ASP A 73 -4.42 -2.96 0.80
C ASP A 73 -3.72 -1.72 0.27
N SER A 74 -4.26 -1.15 -0.81
CA SER A 74 -3.74 0.04 -1.48
C SER A 74 -4.13 1.36 -0.79
N ARG A 75 -5.03 1.33 0.19
CA ARG A 75 -5.55 2.54 0.86
C ARG A 75 -4.48 3.20 1.70
N TRP A 76 -3.60 2.40 2.27
CA TRP A 76 -2.36 2.83 2.89
C TRP A 76 -1.31 1.74 2.73
N PHE A 77 -0.07 2.10 2.44
CA PHE A 77 1.09 1.21 2.54
C PHE A 77 2.36 2.05 2.65
N ALA A 78 3.46 1.41 3.06
CA ALA A 78 4.77 2.03 3.10
C ALA A 78 5.82 1.14 2.45
N GLY A 79 6.91 1.76 1.98
CA GLY A 79 8.09 1.01 1.60
C GLY A 79 9.27 1.92 1.27
N THR A 80 10.43 1.31 1.08
CA THR A 80 11.66 2.02 0.71
C THR A 80 11.60 2.56 -0.71
N LEU A 81 12.42 3.57 -1.03
CA LEU A 81 12.53 4.04 -2.41
C LEU A 81 12.92 2.93 -3.39
N ALA A 82 13.74 1.98 -2.96
CA ALA A 82 14.12 0.80 -3.74
C ALA A 82 12.89 -0.03 -4.08
N PHE A 83 12.06 -0.39 -3.09
CA PHE A 83 10.79 -1.09 -3.34
C PHE A 83 9.92 -0.37 -4.39
N PHE A 84 9.75 0.94 -4.22
CA PHE A 84 8.92 1.73 -5.13
C PHE A 84 9.45 1.72 -6.57
N ARG A 85 10.77 1.92 -6.75
CA ARG A 85 11.41 2.06 -8.06
C ARG A 85 11.63 0.73 -8.78
N GLU A 86 12.06 -0.29 -8.05
CA GLU A 86 12.55 -1.55 -8.61
C GLU A 86 11.45 -2.61 -8.67
N HIS A 87 10.44 -2.52 -7.79
CA HIS A 87 9.40 -3.55 -7.69
C HIS A 87 8.01 -3.02 -8.02
N LEU A 88 7.61 -1.86 -7.50
CA LEU A 88 6.23 -1.37 -7.67
C LEU A 88 5.97 -0.71 -9.03
N VAL A 89 6.72 0.34 -9.37
CA VAL A 89 6.53 1.09 -10.64
C VAL A 89 6.63 0.17 -11.86
N PRO A 90 7.52 -0.83 -11.92
CA PRO A 90 7.58 -1.76 -13.04
C PRO A 90 6.30 -2.60 -13.25
N GLN A 91 5.46 -2.77 -12.22
CA GLN A 91 4.18 -3.47 -12.39
C GLN A 91 3.12 -2.64 -13.12
N ARG A 92 3.36 -1.35 -13.42
CA ARG A 92 2.34 -0.46 -14.00
C ARG A 92 1.64 -1.05 -15.22
N GLU A 93 2.42 -1.63 -16.13
CA GLU A 93 1.94 -2.12 -17.42
C GLU A 93 1.02 -3.34 -17.32
N MET A 94 0.98 -4.01 -16.17
CA MET A 94 0.05 -5.13 -15.96
C MET A 94 -1.36 -4.67 -15.59
N ILE A 95 -1.52 -3.41 -15.13
CA ILE A 95 -2.82 -2.90 -14.68
C ILE A 95 -3.72 -2.72 -15.89
N ASP A 96 -4.87 -3.37 -15.84
CA ASP A 96 -5.89 -3.34 -16.88
C ASP A 96 -7.25 -3.68 -16.27
N ASP A 97 -8.14 -2.69 -16.17
CA ASP A 97 -9.47 -2.84 -15.58
C ASP A 97 -10.38 -3.73 -16.45
N THR A 98 -10.06 -3.98 -17.73
CA THR A 98 -10.88 -4.82 -18.62
C THR A 98 -10.70 -6.32 -18.39
N VAL A 99 -9.61 -6.71 -17.74
CA VAL A 99 -9.30 -8.09 -17.35
C VAL A 99 -9.19 -8.23 -15.82
N ASP A 100 -9.80 -7.30 -15.09
CA ASP A 100 -9.87 -7.26 -13.62
C ASP A 100 -8.50 -7.20 -12.90
N ILE A 101 -7.45 -6.68 -13.56
CA ILE A 101 -6.13 -6.49 -12.94
C ILE A 101 -6.01 -5.06 -12.43
N PHE A 102 -6.47 -4.85 -11.20
CA PHE A 102 -6.38 -3.57 -10.49
C PHE A 102 -5.01 -3.29 -9.84
N PHE A 103 -4.84 -2.06 -9.32
CA PHE A 103 -3.64 -1.63 -8.60
C PHE A 103 -3.28 -2.55 -7.42
N GLU A 104 -4.27 -3.06 -6.71
CA GLU A 104 -4.07 -3.94 -5.56
C GLU A 104 -3.39 -5.26 -5.94
N HIS A 105 -3.63 -5.77 -7.15
CA HIS A 105 -2.94 -6.95 -7.69
C HIS A 105 -1.50 -6.61 -8.04
N ALA A 106 -1.28 -5.47 -8.71
CA ALA A 106 0.05 -4.99 -9.04
C ALA A 106 0.90 -4.74 -7.78
N LEU A 107 0.30 -4.15 -6.73
CA LEU A 107 0.96 -3.94 -5.45
C LEU A 107 1.30 -5.27 -4.77
N ALA A 108 0.39 -6.25 -4.75
CA ALA A 108 0.68 -7.57 -4.19
C ALA A 108 1.85 -8.25 -4.92
N ARG A 109 1.84 -8.21 -6.26
CA ARG A 109 2.93 -8.77 -7.08
C ARG A 109 4.26 -8.05 -6.83
N ALA A 110 4.25 -6.74 -6.65
CA ALA A 110 5.44 -5.97 -6.30
C ALA A 110 6.00 -6.41 -4.93
N VAL A 111 5.15 -6.61 -3.93
CA VAL A 111 5.55 -7.12 -2.60
C VAL A 111 6.21 -8.49 -2.74
N HIS A 112 5.59 -9.42 -3.49
CA HIS A 112 6.17 -10.74 -3.74
C HIS A 112 7.51 -10.67 -4.48
N SER A 113 7.61 -9.83 -5.50
CA SER A 113 8.85 -9.62 -6.26
C SER A 113 9.98 -9.11 -5.37
N ALA A 114 9.67 -8.23 -4.42
CA ALA A 114 10.66 -7.68 -3.49
C ALA A 114 11.05 -8.69 -2.41
N MET A 115 10.09 -9.47 -1.89
CA MET A 115 10.41 -10.57 -0.99
C MET A 115 11.33 -11.61 -1.67
N ALA A 116 11.12 -11.87 -2.96
CA ALA A 116 11.98 -12.77 -3.74
C ALA A 116 13.42 -12.26 -3.92
N THR A 117 13.67 -10.95 -3.81
CA THR A 117 15.01 -10.35 -3.81
C THR A 117 15.60 -10.19 -2.42
N GLY A 118 14.90 -10.64 -1.37
CA GLY A 118 15.36 -10.60 0.02
C GLY A 118 14.89 -9.38 0.82
N MET A 119 14.03 -8.52 0.28
CA MET A 119 13.47 -7.39 1.02
C MET A 119 12.50 -7.86 2.12
N GLY A 120 12.58 -7.22 3.28
CA GLY A 120 11.74 -7.52 4.44
C GLY A 120 10.33 -6.94 4.32
N TRP A 121 9.33 -7.80 4.18
CA TRP A 121 7.91 -7.41 4.29
C TRP A 121 7.38 -7.60 5.71
N ARG A 122 6.56 -6.65 6.18
CA ARG A 122 5.79 -6.78 7.43
C ARG A 122 4.34 -6.35 7.26
N LEU A 123 3.48 -6.92 8.09
CA LEU A 123 2.12 -6.41 8.29
C LEU A 123 2.16 -5.07 9.06
N PRO A 124 1.21 -4.16 8.79
CA PRO A 124 1.02 -2.98 9.64
C PRO A 124 0.84 -3.39 11.10
N ALA A 125 1.60 -2.81 12.04
CA ALA A 125 1.43 -3.12 13.47
C ALA A 125 0.06 -2.70 14.03
N ALA A 126 -0.56 -1.71 13.38
CA ALA A 126 -1.92 -1.26 13.66
C ALA A 126 -2.72 -1.13 12.37
N SER A 127 -4.03 -1.38 12.45
CA SER A 127 -4.93 -1.11 11.32
C SER A 127 -5.02 0.41 11.12
N ALA A 128 -4.86 0.86 9.89
CA ALA A 128 -5.13 2.25 9.52
C ALA A 128 -6.58 2.62 9.86
N ARG A 129 -6.73 3.71 10.62
CA ARG A 129 -8.01 4.30 11.01
C ARG A 129 -8.48 5.23 9.92
N LEU A 130 -9.07 4.65 8.89
CA LEU A 130 -9.63 5.36 7.75
C LEU A 130 -10.93 6.05 8.16
N VAL A 131 -11.00 7.35 7.92
CA VAL A 131 -12.20 8.19 8.08
C VAL A 131 -12.57 8.76 6.71
N GLY A 132 -13.83 8.62 6.32
CA GLY A 132 -14.36 9.10 5.04
C GLY A 132 -15.66 8.39 4.67
N ILE A 133 -16.15 8.66 3.46
CA ILE A 133 -17.39 8.08 2.91
C ILE A 133 -17.02 7.08 1.82
N THR A 134 -17.66 5.90 1.81
CA THR A 134 -17.47 4.95 0.70
C THR A 134 -18.19 5.44 -0.55
N ALA A 135 -17.52 5.38 -1.71
CA ALA A 135 -18.15 5.77 -2.97
C ALA A 135 -19.23 4.77 -3.43
N THR A 136 -19.13 3.51 -3.00
CA THR A 136 -20.04 2.43 -3.42
C THR A 136 -21.35 2.45 -2.66
N THR A 137 -21.33 2.79 -1.36
CA THR A 137 -22.52 2.73 -0.49
C THR A 137 -22.94 4.09 0.06
N ASN A 138 -22.15 5.14 -0.15
CA ASN A 138 -22.34 6.47 0.41
C ASN A 138 -22.46 6.49 1.95
N LEU A 139 -21.91 5.47 2.62
CA LEU A 139 -21.89 5.36 4.08
C LEU A 139 -20.55 5.79 4.65
N PRO A 140 -20.51 6.30 5.90
CA PRO A 140 -19.26 6.49 6.63
C PRO A 140 -18.49 5.17 6.77
N ILE A 141 -17.17 5.24 6.65
CA ILE A 141 -16.31 4.10 7.00
C ILE A 141 -16.35 3.91 8.51
N ALA A 142 -17.04 2.85 8.94
CA ALA A 142 -16.96 2.35 10.30
C ALA A 142 -15.97 1.18 10.36
N ILE A 143 -14.86 1.34 11.09
CA ILE A 143 -14.00 0.21 11.44
C ILE A 143 -14.66 -0.50 12.61
N GLY A 144 -15.41 -1.57 12.32
CA GLY A 144 -16.01 -2.41 13.34
C GLY A 144 -14.94 -3.07 14.24
N PRO A 145 -15.28 -3.38 15.51
CA PRO A 145 -14.35 -3.99 16.47
C PRO A 145 -13.75 -5.31 15.99
N GLY A 146 -14.51 -6.12 15.23
CA GLY A 146 -14.04 -7.38 14.65
C GLY A 146 -12.85 -7.23 13.69
N LYS A 147 -12.76 -6.11 12.94
CA LYS A 147 -11.61 -5.86 12.06
C LYS A 147 -10.33 -5.62 12.85
N ARG A 148 -10.41 -4.97 14.02
CA ARG A 148 -9.26 -4.73 14.91
C ARG A 148 -8.77 -6.04 15.55
N ILE A 149 -9.70 -6.89 15.98
CA ILE A 149 -9.38 -8.20 16.55
C ILE A 149 -8.69 -9.08 15.50
N ARG A 150 -9.28 -9.21 14.30
CA ARG A 150 -8.68 -9.98 13.20
C ARG A 150 -7.28 -9.49 12.84
N HIS A 151 -7.08 -8.18 12.82
CA HIS A 151 -5.76 -7.59 12.53
C HIS A 151 -4.73 -7.91 13.63
N ARG A 152 -5.13 -7.85 14.91
CA ARG A 152 -4.27 -8.28 16.02
C ARG A 152 -3.90 -9.76 15.93
N MET A 153 -4.86 -10.62 15.57
CA MET A 153 -4.60 -12.05 15.38
C MET A 153 -3.62 -12.32 14.24
N LYS A 154 -3.79 -11.64 13.09
CA LYS A 154 -2.81 -11.69 12.00
C LYS A 154 -1.41 -11.30 12.48
N ASN A 155 -1.27 -10.15 13.15
CA ASN A 155 0.04 -9.71 13.66
C ASN A 155 0.66 -10.67 14.68
N TRP A 156 -0.14 -11.44 15.41
CA TRP A 156 0.37 -12.50 16.29
C TRP A 156 0.86 -13.72 15.51
N LEU A 157 0.16 -14.13 14.46
CA LEU A 157 0.54 -15.27 13.61
C LEU A 157 1.82 -15.01 12.80
N PHE A 158 2.03 -13.79 12.32
CA PHE A 158 3.19 -13.39 11.52
C PHE A 158 4.35 -12.79 12.35
N ARG A 159 4.32 -12.98 13.68
CA ARG A 159 5.38 -12.53 14.60
C ARG A 159 6.47 -13.59 14.84
N TYR A 160 6.40 -14.71 14.15
CA TYR A 160 7.36 -15.81 14.10
C TYR A 160 7.70 -16.10 12.63
#